data_AF-A0A6C1XZP5-F1
#
_entry.id   AF-A0A6C1XZP5-F1
#
_cell.length_a   1.000
_cell.length_b   1.000
_cell.length_c   1.000
_cell.angle_alpha   90.00
_cell.angle_beta   90.00
_cell.angle_gamma   90.00
#
_symmetry.space_group_name_H-M   'P 1'
#
loop_
_entity.id
_entity.type
_entity.pdbx_description
1 polymer ?
#
loop_
_entity_poly.entity_id
_entity_poly.type
_entity_poly.pdbx_seq_one_letter_code
_entity_poly.pdbx_strand_id
1 'polypeptide(L)'
;EFKQAQATKEQATAQRIAALDAAYKLADTTLTASLAHEEQTRASTNAALTQRVDSLQSTVNGNKASIDAQLRTLSEKDKATAQQLSQFGANLGQKADAAALNNLTTKVSQVEGRINAEASKYSTLQTTVGQHTASIQQHSQSINGLKAQWTVKVESGGVVAGIGLVSSNGKSRFAIRADVLDVVSPDGTKRPMFSVLTVPQTINGVLVQKGSYFDTAFIAHGSINMLHIADSIQSDNYVQGRSGWRLFKNGTIEINSTFGDGTKIQLTSRGLVGFYANGRKAFELGHFL
;
A
#
# COMPACT_ATOMS: atom_id res chain seq x y z
N GLU A 1 -109.95 28.81 -109.89
CA GLU A 1 -109.62 28.52 -108.47
C GLU A 1 -108.57 27.41 -108.29
N PHE A 2 -108.74 26.20 -108.85
CA PHE A 2 -107.77 25.09 -108.67
C PHE A 2 -106.33 25.38 -109.13
N LYS A 3 -106.14 25.97 -110.33
CA LYS A 3 -104.80 26.33 -110.85
C LYS A 3 -104.09 27.41 -110.01
N GLN A 4 -104.84 28.30 -109.37
CA GLN A 4 -104.30 29.38 -108.56
C GLN A 4 -103.91 28.87 -107.16
N ALA A 5 -104.70 27.96 -106.58
CA ALA A 5 -104.35 27.26 -105.35
C ALA A 5 -103.12 26.33 -105.51
N GLN A 6 -102.97 25.70 -106.68
CA GLN A 6 -101.80 24.87 -107.01
C GLN A 6 -100.52 25.71 -107.12
N ALA A 7 -100.58 26.85 -107.83
CA ALA A 7 -99.46 27.78 -107.94
C ALA A 7 -99.04 28.37 -106.57
N THR A 8 -99.98 28.73 -105.70
CA THR A 8 -99.67 29.22 -104.34
C THR A 8 -99.03 28.13 -103.48
N LYS A 9 -99.45 26.87 -103.63
CA LYS A 9 -98.85 25.72 -102.92
C LYS A 9 -97.44 25.41 -103.43
N GLU A 10 -97.20 25.50 -104.74
CA GLU A 10 -95.88 25.36 -105.36
C GLU A 10 -94.95 26.50 -104.91
N GLN A 11 -95.43 27.74 -104.86
CA GLN A 11 -94.67 28.90 -104.38
C GLN A 11 -94.32 28.79 -102.87
N ALA A 12 -95.27 28.33 -102.04
CA ALA A 12 -95.02 28.06 -100.61
C ALA A 12 -94.04 26.90 -100.40
N THR A 13 -94.08 25.88 -101.26
CA THR A 13 -93.13 24.75 -101.23
C THR A 13 -91.74 25.21 -101.64
N ALA A 14 -91.61 26.02 -102.70
CA ALA A 14 -90.35 26.60 -103.15
C ALA A 14 -89.74 27.53 -102.09
N GLN A 15 -90.55 28.38 -101.43
CA GLN A 15 -90.10 29.22 -100.31
C GLN A 15 -89.62 28.38 -99.12
N ARG A 16 -90.32 27.30 -98.78
CA ARG A 16 -89.92 26.40 -97.70
C ARG A 16 -88.61 25.67 -98.02
N ILE A 17 -88.39 25.26 -99.27
CA ILE A 17 -87.12 24.66 -99.74
C ILE A 17 -85.98 25.68 -99.64
N ALA A 18 -86.18 26.92 -100.12
CA ALA A 18 -85.16 27.96 -100.05
C ALA A 18 -84.80 28.33 -98.60
N ALA A 19 -85.79 28.41 -97.70
CA ALA A 19 -85.56 28.66 -96.28
C ALA A 19 -84.81 27.50 -95.61
N LEU A 20 -85.13 26.25 -95.99
CA LEU A 20 -84.46 25.05 -95.48
C LEU A 20 -83.00 24.98 -95.96
N ASP A 21 -82.74 25.24 -97.24
CA ASP A 21 -81.38 25.31 -97.83
C ASP A 21 -80.54 26.41 -97.15
N ALA A 22 -81.13 27.59 -96.91
CA ALA A 22 -80.48 28.67 -96.18
C ALA A 22 -80.16 28.27 -94.73
N ALA A 23 -81.09 27.62 -94.03
CA ALA A 23 -80.88 27.13 -92.67
C ALA A 23 -79.81 26.03 -92.62
N TYR A 24 -79.79 25.11 -93.58
CA TYR A 24 -78.77 24.08 -93.71
C TYR A 24 -77.39 24.67 -93.96
N LYS A 25 -77.25 25.59 -94.92
CA LYS A 25 -75.97 26.28 -95.18
C LYS A 25 -75.47 27.06 -93.97
N LEU A 26 -76.38 27.73 -93.25
CA LEU A 26 -76.03 28.44 -92.01
C LEU A 26 -75.55 27.48 -90.92
N ALA A 27 -76.26 26.35 -90.73
CA ALA A 27 -75.89 25.32 -89.77
C ALA A 27 -74.55 24.65 -90.14
N ASP A 28 -74.30 24.36 -91.41
CA ASP A 28 -73.04 23.82 -91.93
C ASP A 28 -71.87 24.78 -91.71
N THR A 29 -72.08 26.06 -91.99
CA THR A 29 -71.09 27.11 -91.73
C THR A 29 -70.78 27.23 -90.24
N THR A 30 -71.81 27.14 -89.39
CA THR A 30 -71.67 27.21 -87.93
C THR A 30 -70.95 25.97 -87.38
N LEU A 31 -71.31 24.77 -87.84
CA LEU A 31 -70.65 23.53 -87.46
C LEU A 31 -69.18 23.53 -87.87
N THR A 32 -68.89 24.00 -89.09
CA THR A 32 -67.52 24.16 -89.60
C THR A 32 -66.70 25.13 -88.73
N ALA A 33 -67.30 26.27 -88.35
CA ALA A 33 -66.66 27.23 -87.46
C ALA A 33 -66.42 26.67 -86.04
N SER A 34 -67.39 25.96 -85.47
CA SER A 34 -67.25 25.29 -84.18
C SER A 34 -66.19 24.19 -84.21
N LEU A 35 -66.13 23.41 -85.29
CA LEU A 35 -65.11 22.39 -85.50
C LEU A 35 -63.71 23.01 -85.57
N ALA A 36 -63.54 24.06 -86.35
CA ALA A 36 -62.27 24.79 -86.46
C ALA A 36 -61.83 25.38 -85.10
N HIS A 37 -62.78 25.90 -84.30
CA HIS A 37 -62.48 26.41 -82.97
C HIS A 37 -62.06 25.31 -81.98
N GLU A 38 -62.71 24.15 -82.01
CA GLU A 38 -62.34 22.99 -81.20
C GLU A 38 -60.95 22.43 -81.61
N GLU A 39 -60.67 22.34 -82.91
CA GLU A 39 -59.35 21.93 -83.43
C GLU A 39 -58.24 22.88 -82.94
N GLN A 40 -58.47 24.19 -83.00
CA GLN A 40 -57.54 25.19 -82.49
C GLN A 40 -57.34 25.08 -80.97
N THR A 41 -58.43 24.87 -80.22
CA THR A 41 -58.39 24.72 -78.76
C THR A 41 -57.65 23.46 -78.35
N ARG A 42 -57.90 22.32 -79.03
CA ARG A 42 -57.18 21.06 -78.80
C ARG A 42 -55.70 21.17 -79.16
N ALA A 43 -55.35 21.81 -80.28
CA ALA A 43 -53.97 22.02 -80.66
C ALA A 43 -53.21 22.86 -79.61
N SER A 44 -53.84 23.95 -79.14
CA SER A 44 -53.29 24.81 -78.08
C SER A 44 -53.12 24.05 -76.75
N THR A 45 -54.11 23.25 -76.39
CA THR A 45 -54.07 22.40 -75.17
C THR A 45 -52.97 21.35 -75.26
N ASN A 46 -52.83 20.70 -76.41
CA ASN A 46 -51.76 19.72 -76.64
C ASN A 46 -50.38 20.38 -76.57
N ALA A 47 -50.19 21.57 -77.15
CA ALA A 47 -48.94 22.32 -77.05
C ALA A 47 -48.59 22.66 -75.59
N ALA A 48 -49.57 23.12 -74.80
CA ALA A 48 -49.39 23.39 -73.38
C ALA A 48 -49.10 22.12 -72.56
N LEU A 49 -49.73 20.99 -72.91
CA LEU A 49 -49.45 19.70 -72.28
C LEU A 49 -48.01 19.23 -72.58
N THR A 50 -47.56 19.34 -73.84
CA THR A 50 -46.18 19.02 -74.22
C THR A 50 -45.18 19.87 -73.43
N GLN A 51 -45.39 21.19 -73.34
CA GLN A 51 -44.52 22.06 -72.54
C GLN A 51 -44.47 21.66 -71.05
N ARG A 52 -45.61 21.25 -70.47
CA ARG A 52 -45.66 20.74 -69.10
C ARG A 52 -44.91 19.41 -68.96
N VAL A 53 -45.04 18.50 -69.93
CA VAL A 53 -44.32 17.22 -69.96
C VAL A 53 -42.82 17.45 -70.06
N ASP A 54 -42.35 18.35 -70.93
CA ASP A 54 -40.93 18.68 -71.06
C ASP A 54 -40.36 19.30 -69.77
N SER A 55 -41.12 20.20 -69.14
CA SER A 55 -40.76 20.81 -67.85
C SER A 55 -40.70 19.78 -66.72
N LEU A 56 -41.68 18.87 -66.64
CA LEU A 56 -41.67 17.75 -65.70
C LEU A 56 -40.50 16.81 -65.96
N GLN A 57 -40.21 16.47 -67.22
CA GLN A 57 -39.09 15.63 -67.60
C GLN A 57 -37.75 16.24 -67.18
N SER A 58 -37.58 17.55 -67.40
CA SER A 58 -36.40 18.29 -66.95
C SER A 58 -36.27 18.28 -65.42
N THR A 59 -37.37 18.54 -64.71
CA THR A 59 -37.40 18.52 -63.23
C THR A 59 -37.07 17.13 -62.68
N VAL A 60 -37.65 16.07 -63.26
CA VAL A 60 -37.38 14.68 -62.88
C VAL A 60 -35.93 14.31 -63.14
N ASN A 61 -35.36 14.71 -64.28
CA ASN A 61 -33.96 14.47 -64.60
C ASN A 61 -33.02 15.21 -63.64
N GLY A 62 -33.33 16.47 -63.29
CA GLY A 62 -32.58 17.26 -62.31
C GLY A 62 -32.66 16.66 -60.90
N ASN A 63 -33.85 16.24 -60.47
CA ASN A 63 -34.05 15.56 -59.18
C ASN A 63 -33.28 14.23 -59.13
N LYS A 64 -33.31 13.45 -60.22
CA LYS A 64 -32.54 12.21 -60.32
C LYS A 64 -31.03 12.45 -60.16
N ALA A 65 -30.49 13.45 -60.85
CA ALA A 65 -29.07 13.81 -60.72
C ALA A 65 -28.71 14.26 -59.30
N SER A 66 -29.57 15.03 -58.65
CA SER A 66 -29.38 15.49 -57.26
C SER A 66 -29.39 14.32 -56.26
N ILE A 67 -30.35 13.40 -56.40
CA ILE A 67 -30.44 12.18 -55.58
C ILE A 67 -29.20 11.29 -55.79
N ASP A 68 -28.78 11.07 -57.04
CA ASP A 68 -27.60 10.27 -57.36
C ASP A 68 -26.31 10.90 -56.80
N ALA A 69 -26.23 12.23 -56.70
CA ALA A 69 -25.12 12.93 -56.05
C ALA A 69 -25.16 12.76 -54.52
N GLN A 70 -26.32 12.93 -53.90
CA GLN A 70 -26.51 12.75 -52.45
C GLN A 70 -26.19 11.32 -52.00
N LEU A 71 -26.63 10.31 -52.77
CA LEU A 71 -26.32 8.90 -52.52
C LEU A 71 -24.81 8.60 -52.58
N ARG A 72 -24.10 9.20 -53.53
CA ARG A 72 -22.63 9.09 -53.59
C ARG A 72 -21.97 9.70 -52.36
N THR A 73 -22.35 10.92 -51.98
CA THR A 73 -21.81 11.59 -50.79
C THR A 73 -22.09 10.80 -49.50
N LEU A 74 -23.29 10.23 -49.35
CA LEU A 74 -23.63 9.37 -48.22
C LEU A 74 -22.76 8.11 -48.20
N SER A 75 -22.61 7.43 -49.34
CA SER A 75 -21.77 6.22 -49.45
C SER A 75 -20.29 6.51 -49.13
N GLU A 76 -19.77 7.66 -49.56
CA GLU A 76 -18.41 8.10 -49.23
C GLU A 76 -18.24 8.39 -47.74
N LYS A 77 -19.23 9.04 -47.11
CA LYS A 77 -19.24 9.25 -45.65
C LYS A 77 -19.30 7.93 -44.90
N ASP A 78 -20.15 6.99 -45.32
CA ASP A 78 -20.25 5.66 -44.69
C ASP A 78 -18.92 4.91 -44.77
N LYS A 79 -18.22 4.97 -45.90
CA LYS A 79 -16.87 4.41 -46.06
C LYS A 79 -15.86 5.08 -45.12
N ALA A 80 -15.87 6.41 -45.04
CA ALA A 80 -14.96 7.15 -44.17
C ALA A 80 -15.22 6.84 -42.69
N THR A 81 -16.49 6.79 -42.26
CA THR A 81 -16.87 6.42 -40.89
C THR A 81 -16.51 4.97 -40.58
N ALA A 82 -16.70 4.03 -41.50
CA ALA A 82 -16.28 2.64 -41.32
C ALA A 82 -14.75 2.51 -41.16
N GLN A 83 -13.98 3.26 -41.95
CA GLN A 83 -12.53 3.32 -41.83
C GLN A 83 -12.08 3.91 -40.48
N GLN A 84 -12.69 5.02 -40.06
CA GLN A 84 -12.42 5.63 -38.75
C GLN A 84 -12.76 4.69 -37.60
N LEU A 85 -13.91 3.99 -37.66
CA LEU A 85 -14.33 3.03 -36.64
C LEU A 85 -13.39 1.83 -36.58
N SER A 86 -12.94 1.31 -37.73
CA SER A 86 -11.95 0.23 -37.78
C SER A 86 -10.61 0.67 -37.19
N GLN A 87 -10.15 1.88 -37.50
CA GLN A 87 -8.89 2.42 -36.96
C GLN A 87 -9.00 2.68 -35.46
N PHE A 88 -10.14 3.21 -34.99
CA PHE A 88 -10.43 3.37 -33.57
C PHE A 88 -10.42 2.02 -32.85
N GLY A 89 -11.09 1.00 -33.40
CA GLY A 89 -11.09 -0.36 -32.86
C GLY A 89 -9.69 -0.96 -32.79
N ALA A 90 -8.86 -0.78 -33.82
CA ALA A 90 -7.47 -1.23 -33.82
C ALA A 90 -6.60 -0.52 -32.77
N ASN A 91 -6.72 0.81 -32.66
CA ASN A 91 -5.99 1.60 -31.66
C ASN A 91 -6.41 1.25 -30.23
N LEU A 92 -7.72 1.05 -30.01
CA LEU A 92 -8.24 0.61 -28.73
C LEU A 92 -7.75 -0.80 -28.41
N GLY A 93 -7.77 -1.73 -29.37
CA GLY A 93 -7.19 -3.06 -29.23
C GLY A 93 -5.71 -3.01 -28.83
N GLN A 94 -4.89 -2.19 -29.49
CA GLN A 94 -3.47 -2.05 -29.15
C GLN A 94 -3.22 -1.44 -27.76
N LYS A 95 -4.09 -0.54 -27.29
CA LYS A 95 -3.98 0.08 -25.96
C LYS A 95 -4.58 -0.76 -24.84
N ALA A 96 -5.65 -1.50 -25.14
CA ALA A 96 -6.35 -2.37 -24.20
C ALA A 96 -5.67 -3.73 -24.08
N ASP A 97 -4.99 -4.21 -25.12
CA ASP A 97 -4.44 -5.55 -25.18
C ASP A 97 -2.92 -5.59 -24.87
N ALA A 98 -2.62 -6.47 -23.93
CA ALA A 98 -1.45 -7.31 -23.87
C ALA A 98 -0.08 -6.79 -23.41
N ALA A 99 0.37 -5.56 -23.64
CA ALA A 99 1.77 -5.23 -23.32
C ALA A 99 1.92 -4.40 -22.03
N ALA A 100 1.37 -3.19 -22.00
CA ALA A 100 1.59 -2.27 -20.88
C ALA A 100 0.90 -2.74 -19.59
N LEU A 101 -0.33 -3.23 -19.68
CA LEU A 101 -1.09 -3.74 -18.53
C LEU A 101 -0.46 -5.03 -17.99
N ASN A 102 -0.11 -6.00 -18.85
CA ASN A 102 0.56 -7.22 -18.40
C ASN A 102 1.95 -6.93 -17.81
N ASN A 103 2.70 -5.98 -18.38
CA ASN A 103 3.97 -5.53 -17.80
C ASN A 103 3.77 -4.89 -16.44
N LEU A 104 2.72 -4.07 -16.26
CA LEU A 104 2.40 -3.47 -14.98
C LEU A 104 1.98 -4.54 -13.96
N THR A 105 1.05 -5.43 -14.31
CA THR A 105 0.62 -6.56 -13.46
C THR A 105 1.80 -7.45 -13.06
N THR A 106 2.69 -7.77 -14.01
CA THR A 106 3.90 -8.56 -13.74
C THR A 106 4.85 -7.82 -12.79
N LYS A 107 5.10 -6.52 -13.03
CA LYS A 107 5.94 -5.71 -12.14
C LYS A 107 5.35 -5.61 -10.73
N VAL A 108 4.04 -5.39 -10.62
CA VAL A 108 3.34 -5.33 -9.32
C VAL A 108 3.46 -6.67 -8.61
N SER A 109 3.16 -7.79 -9.27
CA SER A 109 3.29 -9.13 -8.68
C SER A 109 4.72 -9.47 -8.25
N GLN A 110 5.73 -9.09 -9.04
CA GLN A 110 7.14 -9.26 -8.67
C GLN A 110 7.53 -8.40 -7.47
N VAL A 111 7.04 -7.16 -7.40
CA VAL A 111 7.26 -6.25 -6.27
C VAL A 111 6.60 -6.81 -5.01
N GLU A 112 5.36 -7.29 -5.09
CA GLU A 112 4.66 -7.95 -3.98
C GLU A 112 5.42 -9.17 -3.47
N GLY A 113 5.91 -10.04 -4.37
CA GLY A 113 6.73 -11.20 -4.01
C GLY A 113 8.03 -10.80 -3.30
N ARG A 114 8.71 -9.75 -3.77
CA ARG A 114 9.92 -9.21 -3.12
C ARG A 114 9.62 -8.60 -1.76
N ILE A 115 8.53 -7.84 -1.61
CA ILE A 115 8.11 -7.24 -0.34
C ILE A 115 7.83 -8.33 0.69
N ASN A 116 7.10 -9.38 0.32
CA ASN A 116 6.78 -10.48 1.23
C ASN A 116 8.02 -11.28 1.67
N ALA A 117 8.95 -11.52 0.75
CA ALA A 117 10.21 -12.19 1.07
C ALA A 117 11.10 -11.34 2.00
N GLU A 118 11.17 -10.03 1.76
CA GLU A 118 11.94 -9.10 2.60
C GLU A 118 11.32 -8.94 3.99
N ALA A 119 10.00 -8.79 4.09
CA ALA A 119 9.28 -8.76 5.37
C ALA A 119 9.49 -10.06 6.18
N SER A 120 9.53 -11.21 5.51
CA SER A 120 9.82 -12.50 6.16
C SER A 120 11.27 -12.58 6.66
N LYS A 121 12.25 -12.06 5.90
CA LYS A 121 13.65 -11.94 6.36
C LYS A 121 13.80 -11.01 7.56
N TYR A 122 13.03 -9.92 7.62
CA TYR A 122 13.02 -9.04 8.80
C TYR A 122 12.46 -9.73 10.04
N SER A 123 11.54 -10.69 9.87
CA SER A 123 11.04 -11.50 10.99
C SER A 123 11.98 -12.65 11.37
N THR A 124 12.65 -13.26 10.39
CA THR A 124 13.58 -14.39 10.59
C THR A 124 14.79 -14.29 9.66
N LEU A 125 15.99 -14.14 10.23
CA LEU A 125 17.27 -14.28 9.53
C LEU A 125 17.86 -15.65 9.83
N GLN A 126 18.17 -16.45 8.81
CA GLN A 126 18.73 -17.79 8.97
C GLN A 126 19.95 -17.97 8.07
N THR A 127 21.01 -18.57 8.60
CA THR A 127 22.20 -18.97 7.83
C THR A 127 22.50 -20.44 8.08
N THR A 128 22.89 -21.15 7.02
CA THR A 128 23.23 -22.57 7.07
C THR A 128 24.54 -22.82 6.34
N VAL A 129 25.49 -23.51 6.99
CA VAL A 129 26.76 -23.97 6.40
C VAL A 129 26.95 -25.44 6.75
N GLY A 130 26.93 -26.31 5.72
CA GLY A 130 26.85 -27.76 5.94
C GLY A 130 25.59 -28.13 6.72
N GLN A 131 25.75 -28.82 7.85
CA GLN A 131 24.64 -29.24 8.74
C GLN A 131 24.37 -28.25 9.90
N HIS A 132 25.09 -27.12 9.96
CA HIS A 132 24.93 -26.14 11.03
C HIS A 132 24.01 -25.02 10.58
N THR A 133 22.93 -24.80 11.33
CA THR A 133 21.98 -23.71 11.11
C THR A 133 21.96 -22.79 12.31
N ALA A 134 22.08 -21.49 12.07
CA ALA A 134 21.82 -20.44 13.04
C ALA A 134 20.63 -19.60 12.57
N SER A 135 19.77 -19.20 13.50
CA SER A 135 18.63 -18.34 13.19
C SER A 135 18.47 -17.23 14.22
N ILE A 136 17.99 -16.07 13.76
CA ILE A 136 17.58 -14.92 14.55
C ILE A 136 16.13 -14.64 14.20
N GLN A 137 15.26 -14.57 15.19
CA GLN A 137 13.84 -14.28 15.03
C GLN A 137 13.46 -13.07 15.86
N GLN A 138 12.84 -12.08 15.23
CA GLN A 138 12.32 -10.89 15.92
C GLN A 138 10.79 -10.89 15.84
N HIS A 139 10.14 -10.70 16.99
CA HIS A 139 8.68 -10.60 17.08
C HIS A 139 8.27 -9.35 17.85
N SER A 140 7.49 -8.49 17.20
CA SER A 140 6.91 -7.27 17.76
C SER A 140 5.39 -7.35 17.67
N GLN A 141 4.66 -7.12 18.77
CA GLN A 141 3.20 -7.11 18.77
C GLN A 141 2.68 -6.02 19.71
N SER A 142 1.64 -5.31 19.27
CA SER A 142 0.82 -4.44 20.11
C SER A 142 -0.63 -4.91 20.04
N ILE A 143 -1.31 -4.96 21.18
CA ILE A 143 -2.72 -5.37 21.30
C ILE A 143 -3.48 -4.26 22.00
N ASN A 144 -4.38 -3.61 21.25
CA ASN A 144 -5.32 -2.59 21.74
C ASN A 144 -4.68 -1.45 22.56
N GLY A 145 -3.38 -1.17 22.37
CA GLY A 145 -2.63 -0.19 23.17
C GLY A 145 -2.39 -0.57 24.63
N LEU A 146 -2.91 -1.70 25.11
CA LEU A 146 -2.82 -2.15 26.51
C LEU A 146 -1.69 -3.15 26.75
N LYS A 147 -1.24 -3.82 25.68
CA LYS A 147 -0.10 -4.73 25.71
C LYS A 147 0.83 -4.44 24.54
N ALA A 148 2.11 -4.32 24.82
CA ALA A 148 3.17 -4.31 23.82
C ALA A 148 4.20 -5.37 24.19
N GLN A 149 4.67 -6.14 23.21
CA GLN A 149 5.75 -7.09 23.39
C GLN A 149 6.75 -6.99 22.24
N TRP A 150 8.02 -7.11 22.57
CA TRP A 150 9.12 -7.20 21.63
C TRP A 150 10.08 -8.28 22.09
N THR A 151 10.44 -9.19 21.20
CA THR A 151 11.36 -10.29 21.52
C THR A 151 12.37 -10.48 20.40
N VAL A 152 13.59 -10.83 20.78
CA VAL A 152 14.63 -11.33 19.88
C VAL A 152 15.05 -12.69 20.40
N LYS A 153 14.96 -13.69 19.54
CA LYS A 153 15.39 -15.06 19.79
C LYS A 153 16.55 -15.37 18.84
N VAL A 154 17.63 -15.93 19.39
CA VAL A 154 18.74 -16.48 18.64
C VAL A 154 18.81 -17.96 18.94
N GLU A 155 18.90 -18.79 17.91
CA GLU A 155 19.01 -20.24 18.05
C GLU A 155 20.16 -20.75 17.19
N SER A 156 21.06 -21.52 17.80
CA SER A 156 22.17 -22.18 17.12
C SER A 156 22.54 -23.46 17.87
N GLY A 157 22.76 -24.56 17.15
CA GLY A 157 23.16 -25.83 17.75
C GLY A 157 22.19 -26.37 18.83
N GLY A 158 20.90 -26.02 18.75
CA GLY A 158 19.88 -26.39 19.74
C GLY A 158 19.85 -25.52 21.00
N VAL A 159 20.75 -24.55 21.14
CA VAL A 159 20.78 -23.59 22.24
C VAL A 159 20.02 -22.33 21.84
N VAL A 160 19.11 -21.89 22.70
CA VAL A 160 18.30 -20.69 22.50
C VAL A 160 18.70 -19.61 23.49
N ALA A 161 19.15 -18.48 22.96
CA ALA A 161 19.34 -17.23 23.70
C ALA A 161 18.34 -16.18 23.24
N GLY A 162 18.09 -15.15 24.05
CA GLY A 162 17.21 -14.06 23.63
C GLY A 162 16.88 -13.05 24.69
N ILE A 163 16.23 -11.98 24.26
CA ILE A 163 15.72 -10.90 25.10
C ILE A 163 14.24 -10.66 24.81
N GLY A 164 13.49 -10.29 25.85
CA GLY A 164 12.06 -10.02 25.76
C GLY A 164 11.66 -8.81 26.59
N LEU A 165 10.94 -7.90 25.96
CA LEU A 165 10.27 -6.76 26.57
C LEU A 165 8.78 -7.01 26.50
N VAL A 166 8.09 -6.90 27.63
CA VAL A 166 6.63 -6.92 27.67
C VAL A 166 6.16 -5.78 28.55
N SER A 167 5.25 -4.96 28.04
CA SER A 167 4.45 -4.03 28.83
C SER A 167 3.00 -4.48 28.75
N SER A 168 2.33 -4.62 29.89
CA SER A 168 0.91 -4.99 29.95
C SER A 168 0.28 -4.40 31.19
N ASN A 169 -0.85 -3.70 31.04
CA ASN A 169 -1.66 -3.17 32.15
C ASN A 169 -0.82 -2.37 33.18
N GLY A 170 0.04 -1.46 32.69
CA GLY A 170 0.86 -0.59 33.52
C GLY A 170 2.07 -1.27 34.18
N LYS A 171 2.37 -2.54 33.85
CA LYS A 171 3.55 -3.25 34.35
C LYS A 171 4.47 -3.61 33.19
N SER A 172 5.77 -3.42 33.37
CA SER A 172 6.80 -3.85 32.42
C SER A 172 7.58 -5.05 32.93
N ARG A 173 8.08 -5.86 32.00
CA ARG A 173 9.04 -6.94 32.25
C ARG A 173 10.13 -6.88 31.19
N PHE A 174 11.36 -6.91 31.65
CA PHE A 174 12.55 -7.20 30.86
C PHE A 174 13.02 -8.61 31.22
N ALA A 175 13.16 -9.48 30.23
CA ALA A 175 13.59 -10.86 30.42
C ALA A 175 14.78 -11.17 29.51
N ILE A 176 15.78 -11.85 30.06
CA ILE A 176 16.93 -12.38 29.32
C ILE A 176 16.92 -13.90 29.47
N ARG A 177 17.16 -14.60 28.37
CA ARG A 177 17.50 -16.02 28.34
C ARG A 177 18.93 -16.17 27.80
N ALA A 178 19.85 -16.57 28.65
CA ALA A 178 21.25 -16.81 28.30
C ALA A 178 21.93 -17.69 29.35
N ASP A 179 23.03 -18.35 28.96
CA ASP A 179 23.93 -19.03 29.89
C ASP A 179 24.75 -18.02 30.72
N VAL A 180 25.13 -16.91 30.08
CA VAL A 180 25.90 -15.81 30.66
C VAL A 180 25.32 -14.46 30.23
N LEU A 181 25.19 -13.52 31.16
CA LEU A 181 24.95 -12.10 30.90
C LEU A 181 26.13 -11.29 31.41
N ASP A 182 26.88 -10.68 30.51
CA ASP A 182 28.02 -9.84 30.82
C ASP A 182 27.76 -8.37 30.47
N VAL A 183 28.13 -7.46 31.36
CA VAL A 183 28.22 -6.03 31.09
C VAL A 183 29.70 -5.66 31.01
N VAL A 184 30.19 -5.44 29.79
CA VAL A 184 31.59 -5.15 29.48
C VAL A 184 31.76 -3.69 29.03
N SER A 185 32.94 -3.12 29.27
CA SER A 185 33.29 -1.80 28.72
C SER A 185 33.48 -1.87 27.20
N PRO A 186 33.05 -0.86 26.43
CA PRO A 186 33.27 -0.80 24.98
C PRO A 186 34.73 -0.49 24.60
N ASP A 187 35.60 -0.16 25.56
CA ASP A 187 37.01 0.23 25.34
C ASP A 187 37.94 -0.93 24.91
N GLY A 188 37.40 -2.13 24.69
CA GLY A 188 38.13 -3.33 24.29
C GLY A 188 38.70 -4.14 25.45
N THR A 189 38.60 -3.68 26.70
CA THR A 189 38.88 -4.51 27.87
C THR A 189 37.78 -5.57 28.01
N LYS A 190 38.17 -6.84 27.89
CA LYS A 190 37.23 -7.98 27.92
C LYS A 190 36.83 -8.41 29.34
N ARG A 191 37.02 -7.54 30.34
CA ARG A 191 36.67 -7.86 31.72
C ARG A 191 35.24 -7.36 32.00
N PRO A 192 34.28 -8.25 32.31
CA PRO A 192 32.94 -7.82 32.64
C PRO A 192 32.93 -7.08 33.98
N MET A 193 32.28 -5.92 34.01
CA MET A 193 32.00 -5.18 35.25
C MET A 193 30.96 -5.92 36.10
N PHE A 194 30.06 -6.64 35.43
CA PHE A 194 29.01 -7.47 36.02
C PHE A 194 28.76 -8.70 35.17
N SER A 195 28.61 -9.85 35.81
CA SER A 195 28.29 -11.13 35.17
C SER A 195 27.18 -11.87 35.92
N VAL A 196 26.22 -12.43 35.19
CA VAL A 196 25.30 -13.45 35.72
C VAL A 196 25.56 -14.77 35.02
N LEU A 197 25.95 -15.78 35.79
CA LEU A 197 26.13 -17.15 35.31
C LEU A 197 24.90 -17.97 35.73
N THR A 198 24.16 -18.50 34.76
CA THR A 198 23.00 -19.37 35.05
C THR A 198 23.37 -20.85 35.13
N VAL A 199 24.54 -21.19 34.62
CA VAL A 199 25.21 -22.49 34.71
C VAL A 199 26.66 -22.29 35.17
N PRO A 200 27.30 -23.26 35.85
CA PRO A 200 28.72 -23.17 36.17
C PRO A 200 29.57 -22.97 34.91
N GLN A 201 30.61 -22.15 34.99
CA GLN A 201 31.52 -21.85 33.88
C GLN A 201 32.97 -22.07 34.31
N THR A 202 33.81 -22.56 33.41
CA THR A 202 35.26 -22.61 33.66
C THR A 202 35.89 -21.34 33.08
N ILE A 203 36.34 -20.43 33.95
CA ILE A 203 36.96 -19.16 33.56
C ILE A 203 38.44 -19.23 33.96
N ASN A 204 39.34 -19.10 32.99
CA ASN A 204 40.80 -19.19 33.20
C ASN A 204 41.24 -20.47 33.96
N GLY A 205 40.59 -21.61 33.70
CA GLY A 205 40.89 -22.89 34.34
C GLY A 205 40.28 -23.08 35.74
N VAL A 206 39.54 -22.09 36.26
CA VAL A 206 38.84 -22.16 37.55
C VAL A 206 37.34 -22.34 37.32
N LEU A 207 36.74 -23.30 38.03
CA LEU A 207 35.28 -23.51 38.01
C LEU A 207 34.59 -22.42 38.84
N VAL A 208 33.87 -21.54 38.17
CA VAL A 208 33.01 -20.51 38.76
C VAL A 208 31.58 -21.03 38.78
N GLN A 209 30.95 -21.00 39.94
CA GLN A 209 29.58 -21.48 40.12
C GLN A 209 28.56 -20.52 39.48
N LYS A 210 27.30 -20.96 39.37
CA LYS A 210 26.22 -20.05 38.99
C LYS A 210 26.03 -18.97 40.05
N GLY A 211 25.79 -17.73 39.63
CA GLY A 211 25.69 -16.59 40.54
C GLY A 211 25.85 -15.24 39.83
N SER A 212 25.75 -14.17 40.62
CA SER A 212 26.01 -12.80 40.17
C SER A 212 27.38 -12.37 40.68
N TYR A 213 28.20 -11.84 39.79
CA TYR A 213 29.57 -11.45 40.06
C TYR A 213 29.78 -9.99 39.66
N PHE A 214 30.55 -9.27 40.47
CA PHE A 214 30.91 -7.87 40.24
C PHE A 214 32.43 -7.74 40.39
N ASP A 215 33.06 -6.97 39.50
CA ASP A 215 34.48 -6.60 39.66
C ASP A 215 34.64 -5.55 40.77
N THR A 216 33.80 -4.50 40.73
CA THR A 216 33.65 -3.48 41.78
C THR A 216 32.19 -3.05 41.85
N ALA A 217 31.68 -2.75 43.05
CA ALA A 217 30.34 -2.22 43.26
C ALA A 217 30.37 -0.96 44.15
N PHE A 218 29.89 0.17 43.62
CA PHE A 218 29.65 1.39 44.41
C PHE A 218 28.16 1.47 44.78
N ILE A 219 27.86 1.46 46.08
CA ILE A 219 26.48 1.49 46.60
C ILE A 219 26.32 2.74 47.47
N ALA A 220 25.62 3.76 46.95
CA ALA A 220 25.43 5.01 47.66
C ALA A 220 24.64 4.84 48.98
N HIS A 221 23.56 4.05 48.93
CA HIS A 221 22.73 3.73 50.08
C HIS A 221 22.34 2.24 50.04
N GLY A 222 23.03 1.41 50.81
CA GLY A 222 22.77 -0.02 50.90
C GLY A 222 21.99 -0.36 52.17
N SER A 223 20.91 -1.14 52.05
CA SER A 223 20.27 -1.83 53.17
C SER A 223 20.45 -3.32 52.97
N ILE A 224 21.01 -4.00 53.97
CA ILE A 224 21.27 -5.44 53.92
C ILE A 224 20.71 -6.05 55.21
N ASN A 225 19.71 -6.92 55.09
CA ASN A 225 19.12 -7.58 56.25
C ASN A 225 20.15 -8.44 56.99
N MET A 226 20.90 -9.27 56.25
CA MET A 226 22.02 -10.08 56.76
C MET A 226 23.06 -10.27 55.65
N LEU A 227 24.35 -10.12 55.97
CA LEU A 227 25.46 -10.28 55.04
C LEU A 227 26.35 -11.45 55.44
N HIS A 228 26.66 -12.35 54.50
CA HIS A 228 27.66 -13.41 54.69
C HIS A 228 28.98 -13.01 54.01
N ILE A 229 30.09 -13.08 54.75
CA ILE A 229 31.41 -12.62 54.32
C ILE A 229 32.40 -13.76 54.45
N ALA A 230 33.17 -14.02 53.39
CA ALA A 230 34.12 -15.12 53.37
C ALA A 230 35.43 -14.83 54.10
N ASP A 231 35.88 -13.57 54.16
CA ASP A 231 37.19 -13.21 54.74
C ASP A 231 37.15 -12.03 55.73
N SER A 232 36.81 -10.83 55.29
CA SER A 232 36.73 -9.67 56.18
C SER A 232 35.99 -8.49 55.56
N ILE A 233 35.62 -7.53 56.41
CA ILE A 233 35.27 -6.16 56.01
C ILE A 233 36.38 -5.23 56.51
N GLN A 234 36.84 -4.29 55.70
CA GLN A 234 37.88 -3.33 56.10
C GLN A 234 37.69 -1.99 55.42
N SER A 235 38.31 -0.95 55.98
CA SER A 235 38.45 0.34 55.30
C SER A 235 39.52 0.28 54.20
N ASP A 236 39.40 1.17 53.21
CA ASP A 236 40.33 1.25 52.07
C ASP A 236 41.79 1.52 52.51
N ASN A 237 41.97 2.24 53.62
CA ASN A 237 43.28 2.62 54.16
C ASN A 237 43.78 1.68 55.28
N TYR A 238 43.18 0.49 55.44
CA TYR A 238 43.58 -0.44 56.49
C TYR A 238 45.02 -0.93 56.31
N VAL A 239 45.86 -0.65 57.31
CA VAL A 239 47.21 -1.22 57.46
C VAL A 239 47.32 -1.74 58.87
N GLN A 240 47.61 -3.03 59.03
CA GLN A 240 47.61 -3.70 60.33
C GLN A 240 48.44 -2.95 61.36
N GLY A 241 47.82 -2.62 62.49
CA GLY A 241 48.46 -1.89 63.59
C GLY A 241 48.85 -0.44 63.31
N ARG A 242 48.45 0.15 62.17
CA ARG A 242 48.83 1.53 61.78
C ARG A 242 47.66 2.44 61.46
N SER A 243 46.75 2.01 60.58
CA SER A 243 45.65 2.85 60.08
C SER A 243 44.42 2.03 59.72
N GLY A 244 43.27 2.69 59.67
CA GLY A 244 42.00 2.09 59.26
C GLY A 244 41.42 1.10 60.27
N TRP A 245 40.40 0.36 59.84
CA TRP A 245 39.73 -0.67 60.64
C TRP A 245 39.49 -1.95 59.83
N ARG A 246 39.41 -3.09 60.52
CA ARG A 246 39.09 -4.39 59.92
C ARG A 246 38.29 -5.28 60.88
N LEU A 247 37.22 -5.87 60.37
CA LEU A 247 36.49 -7.00 60.98
C LEU A 247 36.95 -8.28 60.30
N PHE A 248 37.65 -9.14 61.04
CA PHE A 248 38.15 -10.43 60.56
C PHE A 248 37.08 -11.52 60.65
N LYS A 249 37.12 -12.53 59.76
CA LYS A 249 36.22 -13.70 59.82
C LYS A 249 36.23 -14.48 61.14
N ASN A 250 37.29 -14.36 61.93
CA ASN A 250 37.39 -15.00 63.25
C ASN A 250 36.67 -14.20 64.36
N GLY A 251 35.97 -13.11 64.02
CA GLY A 251 35.25 -12.25 64.96
C GLY A 251 36.10 -11.14 65.60
N THR A 252 37.38 -11.03 65.25
CA THR A 252 38.23 -9.93 65.76
C THR A 252 37.88 -8.62 65.06
N ILE A 253 37.79 -7.52 65.80
CA ILE A 253 37.70 -6.17 65.25
C ILE A 253 38.97 -5.42 65.64
N GLU A 254 39.70 -4.88 64.66
CA GLU A 254 40.81 -3.95 64.86
C GLU A 254 40.40 -2.55 64.42
N ILE A 255 40.63 -1.56 65.28
CA ILE A 255 40.47 -0.14 64.97
C ILE A 255 41.80 0.53 65.31
N ASN A 256 42.50 0.99 64.28
CA ASN A 256 43.76 1.72 64.45
C ASN A 256 43.50 3.22 64.64
N SER A 257 44.39 3.89 65.35
CA SER A 257 44.34 5.32 65.58
C SER A 257 44.33 6.11 64.27
N THR A 258 43.49 7.15 64.22
CA THR A 258 43.45 8.10 63.10
C THR A 258 44.68 9.02 63.06
N PHE A 259 45.48 9.06 64.14
CA PHE A 259 46.70 9.86 64.22
C PHE A 259 47.93 9.16 63.62
N GLY A 260 47.81 7.89 63.20
CA GLY A 260 48.91 7.12 62.59
C GLY A 260 50.07 6.84 63.56
N ASP A 261 49.84 7.02 64.86
CA ASP A 261 50.83 6.87 65.93
C ASP A 261 51.08 5.42 66.34
N GLY A 262 50.43 4.45 65.69
CA GLY A 262 50.55 3.02 65.97
C GLY A 262 49.75 2.54 67.19
N THR A 263 48.99 3.41 67.84
CA THR A 263 48.03 3.00 68.87
C THR A 263 46.80 2.36 68.23
N LYS A 264 46.19 1.39 68.93
CA LYS A 264 45.02 0.65 68.40
C LYS A 264 44.14 0.07 69.50
N ILE A 265 42.91 -0.27 69.13
CA ILE A 265 41.98 -1.05 69.93
C ILE A 265 41.63 -2.33 69.17
N GLN A 266 41.64 -3.47 69.87
CA GLN A 266 41.21 -4.75 69.34
C GLN A 266 40.12 -5.37 70.22
N LEU A 267 38.98 -5.71 69.62
CA LEU A 267 38.00 -6.60 70.22
C LEU A 267 38.28 -8.03 69.75
N THR A 268 38.45 -8.95 70.68
CA THR A 268 38.70 -10.37 70.41
C THR A 268 37.68 -11.23 71.14
N SER A 269 37.70 -12.54 70.91
CA SER A 269 36.90 -13.49 71.70
C SER A 269 37.23 -13.49 73.19
N ARG A 270 38.37 -12.92 73.60
CA ARG A 270 38.81 -12.84 75.00
C ARG A 270 38.55 -11.49 75.67
N GLY A 271 38.05 -10.49 74.94
CA GLY A 271 37.82 -9.15 75.48
C GLY A 271 38.39 -8.02 74.61
N LEU A 272 38.37 -6.81 75.17
CA LEU A 272 38.78 -5.57 74.52
C LEU A 272 40.18 -5.16 75.00
N VAL A 273 41.12 -4.96 74.08
CA VAL A 273 42.51 -4.61 74.40
C VAL A 273 42.92 -3.34 73.67
N GLY A 274 43.45 -2.36 74.42
CA GLY A 274 44.10 -1.18 73.87
C GLY A 274 45.61 -1.36 73.84
N PHE A 275 46.27 -0.85 72.81
CA PHE A 275 47.72 -0.94 72.65
C PHE A 275 48.34 0.44 72.44
N TYR A 276 49.49 0.67 73.07
CA TYR A 276 50.37 1.78 72.73
C TYR A 276 51.08 1.54 71.39
N ALA A 277 51.69 2.59 70.84
CA ALA A 277 52.52 2.56 69.63
C ALA A 277 53.59 1.46 69.62
N ASN A 278 54.15 1.16 70.80
CA ASN A 278 55.18 0.15 71.01
C ASN A 278 54.64 -1.29 71.11
N GLY A 279 53.33 -1.50 70.88
CA GLY A 279 52.70 -2.82 70.93
C GLY A 279 52.43 -3.35 72.34
N ARG A 280 52.74 -2.60 73.40
CA ARG A 280 52.38 -2.98 74.78
C ARG A 280 50.91 -2.70 75.04
N LYS A 281 50.26 -3.59 75.81
CA LYS A 281 48.88 -3.37 76.27
C LYS A 281 48.84 -2.09 77.13
N ALA A 282 47.99 -1.16 76.73
CA ALA A 282 47.64 0.02 77.50
C ALA A 282 46.55 -0.31 78.52
N PHE A 283 45.57 -1.11 78.09
CA PHE A 283 44.51 -1.63 78.94
C PHE A 283 43.97 -2.95 78.37
N GLU A 284 43.27 -3.71 79.20
CA GLU A 284 42.57 -4.92 78.82
C GLU A 284 41.30 -5.05 79.67
N LEU A 285 40.15 -5.27 79.02
CA LEU A 285 38.84 -5.37 79.65
C LEU A 285 38.17 -6.69 79.27
N GLY A 286 37.66 -7.41 80.26
CA GLY A 286 36.86 -8.63 80.06
C GLY A 286 37.67 -9.90 79.76
N HIS A 287 38.84 -10.08 80.38
CA HIS A 287 39.66 -11.28 80.22
C HIS A 287 38.94 -12.53 80.78
N PHE A 288 38.22 -13.24 79.92
CA PHE A 288 37.62 -14.54 80.25
C PHE A 288 38.61 -15.66 79.88
N LEU A 289 39.03 -16.43 80.89
CA LEU A 289 39.92 -17.59 80.76
C LEU A 289 39.25 -18.73 79.99
#